data_AF-I0AN81-F1
#
_entry.id   AF-I0AN81-F1
#
_cell.length_a   1.000
_cell.length_b   1.000
_cell.length_c   1.000
_cell.angle_alpha   90.00
_cell.angle_beta   90.00
_cell.angle_gamma   90.00
#
_symmetry.space_group_name_H-M   'P 1'
#
loop_
_entity.id
_entity.type
_entity.pdbx_description
1 polymer ?
#
loop_
_entity_poly.entity_id
_entity_poly.type
_entity_poly.pdbx_seq_one_letter_code
_entity_poly.pdbx_strand_id
1 'polypeptide(L)'
;MQIPVQDRSNYLKGLFITAKLDKQLNQTEKDILKKISDKLGFANDFYEETIRGLLANKYISEEPIKFSDNKIAESFVNDAIKLACADGNVTDSEKNWIKKTAEINGLDSKEVENKIKLYLEKPSLVKSADFALMSII
;
A
#
# COMPACT_ATOMS: atom_id res chain seq x y z
N MET A 1 6.01 -16.62 6.68
CA MET A 1 4.60 -17.11 6.68
C MET A 1 4.18 -17.22 5.22
N GLN A 2 3.38 -18.21 4.80
CA GLN A 2 2.96 -18.24 3.40
C GLN A 2 1.72 -17.36 3.21
N ILE A 3 1.87 -16.22 2.52
CA ILE A 3 0.72 -15.37 2.15
C ILE A 3 -0.15 -16.14 1.14
N PRO A 4 -1.46 -16.32 1.40
CA PRO A 4 -2.39 -16.93 0.45
C PRO A 4 -2.40 -16.21 -0.90
N VAL A 5 -2.61 -16.94 -2.00
CA VAL A 5 -2.58 -16.37 -3.36
C VAL A 5 -3.54 -15.18 -3.51
N GLN A 6 -4.75 -15.30 -2.97
CA GLN A 6 -5.73 -14.22 -2.97
C GLN A 6 -5.23 -12.98 -2.21
N ASP A 7 -4.57 -13.18 -1.08
CA ASP A 7 -4.04 -12.08 -0.29
C ASP A 7 -2.86 -11.39 -0.97
N ARG A 8 -2.06 -12.10 -1.78
CA ARG A 8 -1.02 -11.46 -2.60
C ARG A 8 -1.62 -10.52 -3.65
N SER A 9 -2.67 -10.98 -4.33
CA SER A 9 -3.41 -10.16 -5.30
C SER A 9 -4.06 -8.95 -4.62
N ASN A 10 -4.68 -9.17 -3.47
CA ASN A 10 -5.27 -8.12 -2.66
C ASN A 10 -4.23 -7.11 -2.15
N TYR A 11 -3.05 -7.57 -1.73
CA TYR A 11 -1.96 -6.71 -1.25
C TYR A 11 -1.52 -5.74 -2.34
N LEU A 12 -1.20 -6.27 -3.53
CA LEU A 12 -0.75 -5.45 -4.64
C LEU A 12 -1.87 -4.51 -5.14
N LYS A 13 -3.11 -5.02 -5.23
CA LYS A 13 -4.28 -4.19 -5.58
C LYS A 13 -4.47 -3.03 -4.61
N GLY A 14 -4.32 -3.26 -3.31
CA GLY A 14 -4.46 -2.22 -2.30
C GLY A 14 -3.41 -1.13 -2.42
N LEU A 15 -2.17 -1.50 -2.74
CA LEU A 15 -1.11 -0.52 -2.97
C LEU A 15 -1.34 0.29 -4.26
N PHE A 16 -1.84 -0.34 -5.32
CA PHE A 16 -2.27 0.37 -6.53
C PHE A 16 -3.42 1.34 -6.28
N ILE A 17 -4.38 0.98 -5.41
CA ILE A 17 -5.43 1.92 -5.01
C ILE A 17 -4.83 3.07 -4.20
N THR A 18 -3.93 2.80 -3.26
CA THR A 18 -3.27 3.83 -2.46
C THR A 18 -2.59 4.85 -3.37
N ALA A 19 -1.69 4.40 -4.24
CA ALA A 19 -0.91 5.24 -5.16
C ALA A 19 -1.69 5.84 -6.35
N LYS A 20 -3.02 5.63 -6.45
CA LYS A 20 -3.83 6.32 -7.46
C LYS A 20 -4.69 7.45 -6.86
N LEU A 21 -4.86 7.47 -5.54
CA LEU A 21 -5.82 8.35 -4.86
C LEU A 21 -5.38 9.81 -4.84
N ASP A 22 -4.08 10.06 -4.87
CA ASP A 22 -3.45 11.38 -5.06
C ASP A 22 -3.53 11.88 -6.52
N LYS A 23 -3.94 11.02 -7.45
CA LYS A 23 -4.03 11.23 -8.90
C LYS A 23 -2.67 11.51 -9.57
N GLN A 24 -1.58 11.21 -8.89
CA GLN A 24 -0.24 11.26 -9.45
C GLN A 24 0.42 9.90 -9.24
N LEU A 25 1.51 9.64 -9.96
CA LEU A 25 2.26 8.42 -9.75
C LEU A 25 3.72 8.71 -10.02
N ASN A 26 4.45 9.02 -8.96
CA ASN A 26 5.83 9.43 -9.05
C ASN A 26 6.78 8.23 -9.19
N GLN A 27 8.05 8.50 -9.50
CA GLN A 27 9.02 7.41 -9.72
C GLN A 27 9.30 6.60 -8.44
N THR A 28 9.31 7.25 -7.28
CA THR A 28 9.52 6.58 -5.99
C THR A 28 8.42 5.55 -5.73
N GLU A 29 7.16 5.91 -5.93
CA GLU A 29 6.03 4.98 -5.77
C GLU A 29 6.09 3.82 -6.75
N LYS A 30 6.44 4.08 -8.01
CA LYS A 30 6.67 3.01 -9.00
C LYS A 30 7.76 2.06 -8.53
N ASP A 31 8.90 2.57 -8.05
CA ASP A 31 9.99 1.72 -7.59
C ASP A 31 9.57 0.86 -6.38
N ILE A 32 8.71 1.39 -5.50
CA ILE A 32 8.14 0.66 -4.37
C ILE A 32 7.18 -0.43 -4.84
N LEU A 33 6.20 -0.07 -5.67
CA LEU A 33 5.20 -0.99 -6.21
C LEU A 33 5.87 -2.12 -7.00
N LYS A 34 6.92 -1.81 -7.76
CA LYS A 34 7.72 -2.78 -8.49
C LYS A 34 8.36 -3.80 -7.56
N LYS A 35 9.07 -3.32 -6.53
CA LYS A 35 9.74 -4.20 -5.54
C LYS A 35 8.75 -5.12 -4.85
N ILE A 36 7.58 -4.60 -4.46
CA ILE A 36 6.55 -5.38 -3.80
C ILE A 36 5.92 -6.40 -4.76
N SER A 37 5.61 -6.00 -5.99
CA SER A 37 5.10 -6.88 -7.05
C SER A 37 6.01 -8.09 -7.29
N ASP A 38 7.33 -7.84 -7.40
CA ASP A 38 8.33 -8.88 -7.62
C ASP A 38 8.41 -9.85 -6.44
N LYS A 39 8.34 -9.33 -5.21
CA LYS A 39 8.38 -10.15 -3.99
C LYS A 39 7.13 -11.00 -3.79
N LEU A 40 5.97 -10.52 -4.25
CA LEU A 40 4.73 -11.30 -4.24
C LEU A 40 4.70 -12.36 -5.36
N GLY A 41 5.66 -12.31 -6.30
CA GLY A 41 5.82 -13.27 -7.39
C GLY A 41 5.00 -12.94 -8.64
N PHE A 42 4.62 -11.69 -8.85
CA PHE A 42 3.95 -11.26 -10.07
C PHE A 42 4.94 -11.06 -11.21
N ALA A 43 4.49 -11.33 -12.43
CA ALA A 43 5.30 -11.16 -13.62
C ALA A 43 5.55 -9.68 -13.94
N ASN A 44 6.71 -9.39 -14.52
CA ASN A 44 7.15 -8.03 -14.81
C ASN A 44 6.25 -7.31 -15.82
N ASP A 45 5.85 -8.02 -16.87
CA ASP A 45 4.91 -7.55 -17.89
C ASP A 45 3.55 -7.17 -17.29
N PHE A 46 3.02 -7.98 -16.37
CA PHE A 46 1.79 -7.65 -15.63
C PHE A 46 1.91 -6.32 -14.87
N TYR A 47 3.02 -6.11 -14.17
CA TYR A 47 3.28 -4.86 -13.46
C TYR A 47 3.32 -3.65 -14.41
N GLU A 48 4.09 -3.76 -15.49
CA GLU A 48 4.25 -2.68 -16.47
C GLU A 48 2.93 -2.28 -17.14
N GLU A 49 2.12 -3.26 -17.54
CA GLU A 49 0.79 -3.02 -18.11
C GLU A 49 -0.14 -2.35 -17.07
N THR A 50 -0.10 -2.80 -15.81
CA THR A 50 -0.95 -2.25 -14.75
C THR A 50 -0.59 -0.79 -14.44
N ILE A 51 0.70 -0.48 -14.32
CA ILE A 51 1.17 0.89 -14.04
C ILE A 51 0.86 1.84 -15.18
N ARG A 52 1.05 1.44 -16.44
CA ARG A 52 0.73 2.29 -17.60
C ARG A 52 -0.73 2.70 -17.63
N GLY A 53 -1.62 1.80 -17.21
CA GLY A 53 -3.06 2.05 -17.15
C GLY A 53 -3.57 2.62 -15.82
N LEU A 54 -2.78 2.63 -14.75
CA LEU A 54 -3.28 2.74 -13.37
C LEU A 54 -4.20 3.96 -13.15
N LEU A 55 -3.74 5.16 -13.54
CA LEU A 55 -4.49 6.41 -13.36
C LEU A 55 -5.71 6.51 -14.29
N ALA A 56 -5.68 5.85 -15.45
CA ALA A 56 -6.79 5.83 -16.40
C ALA A 56 -7.80 4.70 -16.11
N ASN A 57 -7.43 3.75 -15.24
CA ASN A 57 -8.18 2.53 -15.02
C ASN A 57 -9.35 2.76 -14.06
N LYS A 58 -10.53 3.03 -14.65
CA LYS A 58 -11.80 3.19 -13.93
C LYS A 58 -12.35 1.88 -13.33
N TYR A 59 -11.76 0.73 -13.66
CA TYR A 59 -12.24 -0.59 -13.23
C TYR A 59 -11.60 -1.06 -11.91
N ILE A 60 -10.59 -0.34 -11.39
CA ILE A 60 -10.04 -0.62 -10.07
C ILE A 60 -11.00 -0.03 -9.03
N SER A 61 -11.87 -0.89 -8.50
CA SER A 61 -12.72 -0.57 -7.35
C SER A 61 -11.85 -0.09 -6.18
N GLU A 62 -12.22 1.05 -5.60
CA GLU A 62 -11.58 1.68 -4.44
C GLU A 62 -12.13 1.16 -3.11
N GLU A 63 -12.79 -0.01 -3.13
CA GLU A 63 -13.29 -0.65 -1.92
C GLU A 63 -12.16 -1.06 -0.98
N PRO A 64 -12.32 -0.87 0.34
CA PRO A 64 -11.38 -1.34 1.35
C PRO A 64 -11.15 -2.86 1.24
N ILE A 65 -9.90 -3.28 1.43
CA ILE A 65 -9.49 -4.68 1.22
C ILE A 65 -9.52 -5.46 2.53
N LYS A 66 -10.31 -6.53 2.59
CA LYS A 66 -10.31 -7.49 3.69
C LYS A 66 -9.27 -8.58 3.40
N PHE A 67 -8.31 -8.75 4.32
CA PHE A 67 -7.33 -9.83 4.26
C PHE A 67 -7.81 -11.05 5.06
N SER A 68 -7.24 -12.22 4.75
CA SER A 68 -7.58 -13.45 5.48
C SER A 68 -6.94 -13.53 6.87
N ASP A 69 -5.83 -12.82 7.10
CA ASP A 69 -5.08 -12.83 8.36
C ASP A 69 -4.69 -11.41 8.80
N ASN A 70 -4.78 -11.15 10.11
CA ASN A 70 -4.49 -9.83 10.69
C ASN A 70 -3.03 -9.42 10.50
N LYS A 71 -2.05 -10.34 10.49
CA LYS A 71 -0.64 -10.00 10.25
C LYS A 71 -0.42 -9.50 8.83
N ILE A 72 -1.15 -10.05 7.86
CA ILE A 72 -1.12 -9.58 6.47
C ILE A 72 -1.74 -8.19 6.40
N ALA A 73 -2.86 -7.96 7.08
CA ALA A 73 -3.50 -6.65 7.14
C ALA A 73 -2.60 -5.60 7.81
N GLU A 74 -1.94 -5.92 8.93
CA GLU A 74 -0.99 -5.03 9.60
C GLU A 74 0.20 -4.70 8.71
N SER A 75 0.78 -5.72 8.06
CA SER A 75 1.86 -5.53 7.09
C SER A 75 1.42 -4.61 5.96
N PHE A 76 0.25 -4.88 5.38
CA PHE A 76 -0.31 -4.08 4.31
C PHE A 76 -0.50 -2.61 4.73
N VAL A 77 -1.12 -2.37 5.87
CA VAL A 77 -1.38 -1.01 6.36
C VAL A 77 -0.08 -0.25 6.57
N ASN A 78 0.96 -0.88 7.13
CA ASN A 78 2.26 -0.23 7.30
C ASN A 78 2.91 0.12 5.95
N ASP A 79 2.83 -0.76 4.96
CA ASP A 79 3.39 -0.51 3.63
C ASP A 79 2.59 0.53 2.83
N ALA A 80 1.26 0.54 2.97
CA ALA A 80 0.40 1.55 2.36
C ALA A 80 0.68 2.94 2.94
N ILE A 81 0.88 3.06 4.25
CA ILE A 81 1.30 4.33 4.88
C ILE A 81 2.65 4.79 4.33
N LYS A 82 3.63 3.89 4.24
CA LYS A 82 4.95 4.23 3.69
C LYS A 82 4.88 4.68 2.24
N LEU A 83 4.08 4.01 1.42
CA LEU A 83 3.85 4.37 0.02
C LEU A 83 3.24 5.77 -0.08
N ALA A 84 2.15 6.02 0.65
CA ALA A 84 1.48 7.32 0.65
C ALA A 84 2.37 8.46 1.19
N CYS A 85 3.28 8.16 2.14
CA CYS A 85 4.23 9.15 2.67
C CYS A 85 5.50 9.31 1.81
N ALA A 86 5.68 8.55 0.72
CA ALA A 86 6.95 8.46 0.00
C ALA A 86 7.36 9.77 -0.68
N ASP A 87 6.39 10.60 -1.05
CA ASP A 87 6.58 11.90 -1.69
C ASP A 87 6.53 13.08 -0.71
N GLY A 88 6.29 12.81 0.57
CA GLY A 88 6.17 13.80 1.64
C GLY A 88 4.80 14.48 1.75
N ASN A 89 3.79 14.06 0.96
CA ASN A 89 2.45 14.63 1.01
C ASN A 89 1.36 13.55 0.93
N VAL A 90 0.60 13.38 2.00
CA VAL A 90 -0.52 12.43 2.02
C VAL A 90 -1.85 13.16 1.90
N THR A 91 -2.62 12.83 0.86
CA THR A 91 -3.97 13.36 0.66
C THR A 91 -4.98 12.77 1.65
N ASP A 92 -6.09 13.48 1.88
CA ASP A 92 -7.14 12.96 2.77
C ASP A 92 -7.85 11.73 2.21
N SER A 93 -7.86 11.58 0.88
CA SER A 93 -8.36 10.38 0.19
C SER A 93 -7.56 9.14 0.58
N GLU A 94 -6.22 9.23 0.53
CA GLU A 94 -5.33 8.14 0.93
C GLU A 94 -5.46 7.82 2.41
N LYS A 95 -5.42 8.83 3.29
CA LYS A 95 -5.59 8.64 4.74
C LYS A 95 -6.90 7.92 5.03
N ASN A 96 -8.00 8.38 4.45
CA ASN A 96 -9.32 7.81 4.69
C ASN A 96 -9.41 6.37 4.16
N TRP A 97 -8.81 6.09 3.00
CA TRP A 97 -8.80 4.76 2.42
C TRP A 97 -7.98 3.76 3.25
N ILE A 98 -6.78 4.15 3.69
CA ILE A 98 -5.92 3.33 4.57
C ILE A 98 -6.63 3.09 5.91
N LYS A 99 -7.23 4.12 6.52
CA LYS A 99 -7.98 3.99 7.78
C LYS A 99 -9.16 3.03 7.64
N LYS A 100 -9.98 3.17 6.59
CA LYS A 100 -11.10 2.25 6.33
C LYS A 100 -10.62 0.81 6.13
N THR A 101 -9.52 0.64 5.40
CA THR A 101 -8.91 -0.69 5.20
C THR A 101 -8.40 -1.27 6.52
N ALA A 102 -7.82 -0.47 7.40
CA ALA A 102 -7.45 -0.90 8.74
C ALA A 102 -8.69 -1.32 9.57
N GLU A 103 -9.75 -0.51 9.58
CA GLU A 103 -10.96 -0.75 10.35
C GLU A 103 -11.66 -2.07 9.99
N ILE A 104 -11.83 -2.36 8.69
CA ILE A 104 -12.46 -3.62 8.26
C ILE A 104 -11.61 -4.85 8.62
N ASN A 105 -10.31 -4.67 8.85
CA ASN A 105 -9.39 -5.70 9.31
C ASN A 105 -9.27 -5.77 10.84
N GLY A 106 -10.03 -4.96 11.59
CA GLY A 106 -10.01 -4.95 13.05
C GLY A 106 -8.80 -4.22 13.64
N LEU A 107 -8.16 -3.35 12.86
CA LEU A 107 -7.03 -2.52 13.30
C LEU A 107 -7.54 -1.13 13.71
N ASP A 108 -6.85 -0.50 14.68
CA ASP A 108 -7.24 0.82 15.18
C ASP A 108 -6.88 1.92 14.17
N SER A 109 -7.89 2.66 13.71
CA SER A 109 -7.70 3.77 12.78
C SER A 109 -7.00 4.98 13.40
N LYS A 110 -6.99 5.10 14.74
CA LYS A 110 -6.19 6.12 15.43
C LYS A 110 -4.69 5.81 15.35
N GLU A 111 -4.32 4.54 15.50
CA GLU A 111 -2.92 4.10 15.35
C GLU A 111 -2.40 4.37 13.92
N VAL A 112 -3.24 4.14 12.91
CA VAL A 112 -2.93 4.49 11.51
C VAL A 112 -2.68 5.98 11.37
N GLU A 113 -3.57 6.81 11.91
CA GLU A 113 -3.45 8.26 11.83
C GLU A 113 -2.18 8.78 12.53
N ASN A 114 -1.86 8.22 13.71
CA ASN A 114 -0.66 8.56 14.45
C ASN A 114 0.62 8.18 13.68
N LYS A 115 0.64 7.02 13.03
CA LYS A 115 1.76 6.58 12.19
C LYS A 115 1.97 7.49 10.98
N ILE A 116 0.89 7.88 10.30
CA ILE A 116 0.97 8.82 9.17
C ILE A 116 1.58 10.16 9.63
N LYS A 117 1.10 10.72 10.75
CA LYS A 117 1.65 11.95 11.33
C LYS A 117 3.14 11.81 11.65
N LEU A 118 3.52 10.71 12.30
CA LEU A 118 4.92 10.44 12.66
C LEU A 118 5.83 10.38 11.43
N TYR A 119 5.40 9.74 10.33
CA TYR A 119 6.20 9.65 9.11
C TYR A 119 6.32 10.99 8.37
N LEU A 120 5.28 11.81 8.40
CA LEU A 120 5.33 13.18 7.87
C LEU A 120 6.27 14.08 8.68
N GLU A 121 6.27 13.96 10.02
CA GLU A 121 7.17 14.72 10.90
C GLU A 121 8.63 14.22 10.83
N LYS A 122 8.83 12.93 10.58
CA LYS A 122 10.15 12.28 10.55
C LYS A 122 10.35 11.46 9.27
N PRO A 123 10.58 12.11 8.11
CA PRO A 123 10.73 11.42 6.82
C PRO A 123 11.92 10.45 6.76
N SER A 124 12.92 10.63 7.63
CA SER A 124 14.05 9.71 7.77
C SER A 124 13.64 8.30 8.19
N LEU A 125 12.49 8.13 8.86
CA LEU A 125 11.95 6.82 9.24
C LEU A 125 11.33 6.06 8.06
N VAL A 126 10.88 6.76 7.02
CA VAL A 126 10.35 6.14 5.79
C VAL A 126 11.50 5.60 4.94
N LYS A 127 12.61 6.34 4.85
CA LYS A 127 13.76 6.03 3.99
C LYS A 127 14.62 4.86 4.49
N SER A 128 14.60 4.55 5.79
CA SER A 128 15.46 3.54 6.40
C SER A 128 14.78 2.18 6.65
N ALA A 129 13.46 2.11 6.55
CA ALA A 129 12.70 0.94 6.98
C ALA A 129 12.29 0.07 5.78
N ASP A 130 12.82 -1.15 5.69
CA ASP A 130 12.33 -2.20 4.79
C ASP A 130 10.81 -2.36 4.87
N PHE A 131 10.17 -2.70 3.75
CA PHE A 131 8.73 -2.94 3.70
C PHE A 131 8.34 -4.04 4.69
N ALA A 132 7.24 -3.83 5.41
CA ALA A 132 6.70 -4.79 6.38
C ALA A 132 6.42 -6.14 5.71
N LEU A 133 6.07 -6.14 4.41
CA LEU A 133 5.95 -7.33 3.60
C LEU A 133 7.18 -8.25 3.70
N MET A 134 8.39 -7.68 3.70
CA MET A 134 9.65 -8.45 3.73
C MET A 134 9.80 -9.25 5.02
N SER A 135 9.11 -8.88 6.10
CA SER A 135 9.15 -9.60 7.38
C SER A 135 8.18 -10.77 7.45
N ILE A 136 7.23 -10.88 6.51
CA ILE A 136 6.18 -11.91 6.55
C ILE A 136 6.28 -12.93 5.42
N ILE A 137 7.01 -12.65 4.33
CA ILE A 137 7.24 -13.58 3.21
C ILE A 137 8.42 -14.53 3.44
#